data_AF-A0AAV5KEV2-F1
#
_entry.id   AF-A0AAV5KEV2-F1
#
_cell.length_a   1.000
_cell.length_b   1.000
_cell.length_c   1.000
_cell.angle_alpha   90.00
_cell.angle_beta   90.00
_cell.angle_gamma   90.00
#
_symmetry.space_group_name_H-M   'P 1'
#
loop_
_entity.id
_entity.type
_entity.pdbx_description
1 polymer ?
#
loop_
_entity_poly.entity_id
_entity_poly.type
_entity_poly.pdbx_seq_one_letter_code
_entity_poly.pdbx_strand_id
1 'polypeptide(L)'
;MEGTPMSAPAAVTAPCWSNIVKSQPEKPQTEISTTPSSQIFVESCKSTKGISVAVVDANAVIKGGERLTSFAEKWVTVPEVLAEIRDPVSRHRLTFIPFTIDSMEPSPEALNKVIKFARATGDLQTLSDVDLKLIALTYTLEAQIHGTNHLKDAPPPVEVVNTKKLLEKDPLGWGSNVPNLEEG
;
A
#
# COMPACT_ATOMS: atom_id res chain seq x y z
N MET A 1 -14.27 -25.60 78.02
CA MET A 1 -15.57 -25.80 77.35
C MET A 1 -15.29 -25.57 75.88
N GLU A 2 -14.81 -26.62 75.20
CA GLU A 2 -15.53 -27.36 74.15
C GLU A 2 -15.65 -26.51 72.87
N GLY A 3 -15.19 -26.90 71.68
CA GLY A 3 -14.55 -28.11 71.17
C GLY A 3 -14.02 -27.84 69.74
N THR A 4 -13.07 -28.66 69.30
CA THR A 4 -12.56 -28.77 67.91
C THR A 4 -13.54 -29.59 67.02
N PRO A 5 -13.25 -29.91 65.73
CA PRO A 5 -12.43 -29.27 64.67
C PRO A 5 -13.12 -29.29 63.27
N MET A 6 -12.56 -28.57 62.28
CA MET A 6 -12.39 -28.97 60.86
C MET A 6 -11.82 -27.75 60.10
N SER A 7 -10.99 -27.78 59.07
CA SER A 7 -10.25 -28.80 58.34
C SER A 7 -9.14 -28.05 57.58
N ALA A 8 -8.04 -28.74 57.29
CA ALA A 8 -6.87 -28.26 56.54
C ALA A 8 -7.15 -28.23 55.00
N PRO A 9 -6.18 -28.18 54.05
CA PRO A 9 -4.72 -27.99 54.16
C PRO A 9 -4.02 -27.15 53.03
N ALA A 10 -2.76 -26.81 53.33
CA ALA A 10 -1.51 -26.98 52.55
C ALA A 10 -1.21 -26.35 51.16
N ALA A 11 -0.02 -25.75 51.17
CA ALA A 11 1.15 -25.99 50.29
C ALA A 11 1.19 -25.40 48.87
N VAL A 12 2.08 -24.40 48.78
CA VAL A 12 2.81 -23.99 47.59
C VAL A 12 4.04 -24.87 47.37
N THR A 13 4.18 -25.46 46.19
CA THR A 13 5.47 -25.74 45.52
C THR A 13 5.21 -25.94 44.03
N ALA A 14 5.92 -25.19 43.19
CA ALA A 14 6.10 -25.51 41.77
C ALA A 14 6.88 -26.85 41.65
N PRO A 15 6.78 -27.59 40.53
CA PRO A 15 7.63 -27.26 39.38
C PRO A 15 7.03 -27.62 37.99
N CYS A 16 7.86 -27.31 37.01
CA CYS A 16 7.67 -27.21 35.57
C CYS A 16 7.44 -28.52 34.80
N TRP A 17 7.00 -28.32 33.55
CA TRP A 17 7.09 -29.15 32.34
C TRP A 17 6.30 -30.47 32.30
N SER A 18 5.39 -30.59 31.32
CA SER A 18 5.65 -31.31 30.06
C SER A 18 4.37 -31.64 29.29
N ASN A 19 4.36 -31.27 28.00
CA ASN A 19 3.99 -32.08 26.83
C ASN A 19 2.63 -32.79 26.69
N ILE A 20 1.98 -32.45 25.56
CA ILE A 20 1.49 -33.38 24.52
C ILE A 20 0.08 -33.99 24.68
N VAL A 21 -0.83 -33.41 23.88
CA VAL A 21 -1.82 -34.04 22.98
C VAL A 21 -2.74 -35.14 23.52
N LYS A 22 -4.04 -34.84 23.70
CA LYS A 22 -5.15 -35.44 22.94
C LYS A 22 -6.54 -34.88 23.34
N SER A 23 -7.30 -34.53 22.30
CA SER A 23 -8.77 -34.58 22.22
C SER A 23 -9.62 -33.46 22.88
N GLN A 24 -10.26 -32.70 21.99
CA GLN A 24 -11.47 -31.85 22.14
C GLN A 24 -12.71 -32.64 22.66
N PRO A 25 -13.82 -32.01 23.13
CA PRO A 25 -14.42 -30.79 22.55
C PRO A 25 -15.06 -29.74 23.49
N GLU A 26 -15.34 -28.57 22.87
CA GLU A 26 -16.40 -27.58 23.15
C GLU A 26 -16.24 -26.42 24.17
N LYS A 27 -16.91 -25.30 23.78
CA LYS A 27 -16.76 -23.85 24.03
C LYS A 27 -17.35 -23.35 25.38
N PRO A 28 -17.05 -22.12 25.92
CA PRO A 28 -17.13 -20.83 25.22
C PRO A 28 -15.99 -19.80 25.46
N GLN A 29 -15.29 -19.49 24.36
CA GLN A 29 -14.92 -18.17 23.80
C GLN A 29 -14.43 -17.04 24.75
N THR A 30 -13.11 -17.03 24.94
CA THR A 30 -12.31 -15.78 24.95
C THR A 30 -11.25 -15.95 23.86
N GLU A 31 -11.57 -15.53 22.64
CA GLU A 31 -10.70 -15.66 21.47
C GLU A 31 -9.80 -14.42 21.36
N ILE A 32 -8.53 -14.59 21.71
CA ILE A 32 -7.46 -13.68 21.29
C ILE A 32 -7.25 -13.99 19.81
N SER A 33 -7.95 -13.27 18.94
CA SER A 33 -7.88 -13.45 17.50
C SER A 33 -6.51 -13.00 16.99
N THR A 34 -5.64 -13.98 16.73
CA THR A 34 -4.54 -13.85 15.77
C THR A 34 -5.17 -13.85 14.38
N THR A 35 -5.49 -12.67 13.86
CA THR A 35 -5.94 -12.48 12.46
C THR A 35 -4.73 -12.32 11.55
N PRO A 36 -4.49 -13.20 10.57
CA PRO A 36 -3.72 -12.82 9.40
C PRO A 36 -4.54 -11.77 8.62
N SER A 37 -4.16 -10.50 8.76
CA SER A 37 -4.85 -9.32 8.20
C SER A 37 -4.76 -9.17 6.68
N SER A 38 -4.55 -10.26 5.93
CA SER A 38 -4.25 -10.25 4.50
C SER A 38 -5.47 -10.47 3.58
N GLN A 39 -6.67 -10.68 4.14
CA GLN A 39 -7.87 -10.82 3.32
C GLN A 39 -8.58 -9.49 3.16
N ILE A 40 -8.05 -8.62 2.30
CA ILE A 40 -8.94 -7.75 1.53
C ILE A 40 -9.69 -8.67 0.57
N PHE A 41 -10.88 -9.11 0.98
CA PHE A 41 -11.83 -9.71 0.06
C PHE A 41 -12.30 -8.56 -0.84
N VAL A 42 -11.64 -8.38 -1.98
CA VAL A 42 -12.09 -7.44 -3.00
C VAL A 42 -13.35 -8.04 -3.61
N GLU A 43 -14.50 -7.68 -3.02
CA GLU A 43 -15.80 -7.97 -3.59
C GLU A 43 -15.85 -7.42 -5.01
N SER A 44 -16.43 -8.21 -5.91
CA SER A 44 -16.53 -7.97 -7.36
C SER A 44 -16.62 -6.48 -7.70
N CYS A 45 -15.56 -5.95 -8.31
CA CYS A 45 -15.41 -4.57 -8.72
C CYS A 45 -16.55 -4.12 -9.65
N LYS A 46 -17.63 -3.60 -9.07
CA LYS A 46 -18.72 -2.91 -9.78
C LYS A 46 -18.84 -1.48 -9.26
N SER A 47 -17.74 -0.74 -9.35
CA SER A 47 -17.71 0.67 -8.95
C SER A 47 -18.51 1.54 -9.91
N THR A 48 -19.47 2.31 -9.38
CA THR A 48 -20.27 3.27 -10.14
C THR A 48 -19.48 4.53 -10.53
N LYS A 49 -18.29 4.72 -9.94
CA LYS A 49 -17.39 5.87 -10.16
C LYS A 49 -16.26 5.57 -11.15
N GLY A 50 -16.23 4.37 -11.75
CA GLY A 50 -15.27 3.97 -12.77
C GLY A 50 -13.97 3.37 -12.23
N ILE A 51 -13.45 3.83 -11.09
CA ILE A 51 -12.27 3.23 -10.42
C ILE A 51 -12.71 2.58 -9.11
N SER A 52 -12.40 1.29 -8.96
CA SER A 52 -12.77 0.52 -7.76
C SER A 52 -11.77 0.72 -6.63
N VAL A 53 -10.47 0.63 -6.94
CA VAL A 53 -9.39 0.78 -5.96
C VAL A 53 -8.32 1.71 -6.52
N ALA A 54 -7.87 2.68 -5.73
CA ALA A 54 -6.78 3.57 -6.08
C ALA A 54 -5.68 3.55 -5.01
N VAL A 55 -4.43 3.39 -5.46
CA VAL A 55 -3.24 3.51 -4.62
C VAL A 55 -2.77 4.96 -4.61
N VAL A 56 -2.48 5.52 -3.44
CA VAL A 56 -2.17 6.95 -3.27
C VAL A 56 -0.79 7.17 -2.66
N ASP A 57 -0.06 8.11 -3.25
CA ASP A 57 1.19 8.66 -2.70
C ASP A 57 0.95 9.83 -1.73
N ALA A 58 1.93 10.16 -0.89
CA ALA A 58 1.91 11.29 0.04
C ALA A 58 1.54 12.60 -0.68
N ASN A 59 2.17 12.86 -1.83
CA ASN A 59 1.93 14.10 -2.57
C ASN A 59 0.50 14.20 -3.09
N ALA A 60 -0.06 13.07 -3.53
CA ALA A 60 -1.43 13.00 -4.01
C ALA A 60 -2.42 13.27 -2.88
N VAL A 61 -2.17 12.75 -1.67
CA VAL A 61 -2.98 13.06 -0.48
C VAL A 61 -2.90 14.56 -0.13
N ILE A 62 -1.68 15.13 -0.11
CA ILE A 62 -1.44 16.51 0.33
C ILE A 62 -2.05 17.54 -0.64
N LYS A 63 -1.94 17.29 -1.95
CA LYS A 63 -2.40 18.21 -3.01
C LYS A 63 -3.81 17.91 -3.50
N GLY A 64 -4.23 16.64 -3.47
CA GLY A 64 -5.49 16.18 -4.05
C GLY A 64 -6.72 16.52 -3.21
N GLY A 65 -6.61 16.49 -1.87
CA GLY A 65 -7.67 16.90 -0.94
C GLY A 65 -9.06 16.35 -1.31
N GLU A 66 -10.05 17.24 -1.31
CA GLU A 66 -11.46 16.89 -1.58
C GLU A 66 -11.71 16.33 -2.99
N ARG A 67 -10.90 16.72 -3.98
CA ARG A 67 -11.09 16.29 -5.38
C ARG A 67 -10.95 14.78 -5.51
N LEU A 68 -10.16 14.14 -4.65
CA LEU A 68 -9.97 12.70 -4.66
C LEU A 68 -11.29 11.94 -4.41
N THR A 69 -12.20 12.46 -3.59
CA THR A 69 -13.45 11.78 -3.18
C THR A 69 -14.31 11.22 -4.32
N SER A 70 -14.27 11.84 -5.50
CA SER A 70 -15.04 11.42 -6.67
C SER A 70 -14.35 10.41 -7.58
N PHE A 71 -13.05 10.15 -7.41
CA PHE A 71 -12.28 9.33 -8.37
C PHE A 71 -12.35 7.84 -8.11
N ALA A 72 -12.31 7.40 -6.85
CA ALA A 72 -12.27 5.98 -6.49
C ALA A 72 -13.20 5.67 -5.31
N GLU A 73 -13.62 4.42 -5.25
CA GLU A 73 -14.45 3.90 -4.16
C GLU A 73 -13.58 3.54 -2.93
N LYS A 74 -12.44 2.88 -3.16
CA LYS A 74 -11.49 2.52 -2.11
C LYS A 74 -10.12 3.15 -2.32
N TRP A 75 -9.56 3.69 -1.24
CA TRP A 75 -8.23 4.30 -1.21
C TRP A 75 -7.29 3.45 -0.38
N VAL A 76 -6.14 3.11 -0.96
CA VAL A 76 -5.13 2.28 -0.29
C VAL A 76 -3.78 2.99 -0.39
N THR A 77 -2.97 2.90 0.66
CA THR A 77 -1.60 3.39 0.67
C THR A 77 -0.73 2.50 1.56
N VAL A 78 0.57 2.76 1.60
CA VAL A 78 1.49 2.06 2.49
C VAL A 78 1.60 2.80 3.82
N PRO A 79 1.83 2.10 4.94
CA PRO A 79 1.94 2.74 6.26
C PRO A 79 3.08 3.77 6.33
N GLU A 80 4.14 3.61 5.53
CA GLU A 80 5.28 4.53 5.46
C GLU A 80 4.89 5.89 4.87
N VAL A 81 4.02 5.91 3.85
CA VAL A 81 3.48 7.14 3.28
C VAL A 81 2.64 7.88 4.32
N LEU A 82 1.79 7.18 5.07
CA LEU A 82 1.03 7.81 6.15
C LEU A 82 1.93 8.34 7.27
N ALA A 83 3.06 7.67 7.53
CA ALA A 83 4.04 8.13 8.50
C ALA A 83 4.81 9.37 8.01
N GLU A 84 4.98 9.54 6.70
CA GLU A 84 5.54 10.75 6.10
C GLU A 84 4.58 11.95 6.22
N ILE A 85 3.27 11.72 6.09
CA ILE A 85 2.21 12.74 6.24
C ILE A 85 1.95 13.06 7.74
N ARG A 86 2.99 13.42 8.48
CA ARG A 86 2.92 13.88 9.88
C ARG A 86 2.88 15.40 10.04
N ASP A 87 3.03 16.13 8.95
CA ASP A 87 2.95 17.59 8.96
C ASP A 87 1.55 18.07 9.43
N PRO A 88 1.48 19.06 10.34
CA PRO A 88 0.21 19.53 10.92
C PRO A 88 -0.77 20.08 9.87
N VAL A 89 -0.29 20.73 8.81
CA VAL A 89 -1.15 21.26 7.73
C VAL A 89 -1.75 20.11 6.94
N SER A 90 -0.94 19.08 6.67
CA SER A 90 -1.38 17.90 5.92
C SER A 90 -2.34 17.01 6.72
N ARG A 91 -2.13 16.86 8.03
CA ARG A 91 -3.10 16.16 8.92
C ARG A 91 -4.42 16.90 9.02
N HIS A 92 -4.39 18.22 9.05
CA HIS A 92 -5.63 19.00 9.07
C HIS A 92 -6.43 18.74 7.80
N ARG A 93 -5.79 18.78 6.62
CA ARG A 93 -6.42 18.41 5.34
C ARG A 93 -6.98 17.00 5.34
N LEU A 94 -6.22 16.01 5.81
CA LEU A 94 -6.68 14.62 5.94
C LEU A 94 -7.95 14.49 6.80
N THR A 95 -8.09 15.29 7.85
CA THR A 95 -9.25 15.26 8.74
C THR A 95 -10.54 15.74 8.07
N PHE A 96 -10.44 16.58 7.04
CA PHE A 96 -11.59 17.08 6.28
C PHE A 96 -12.00 16.18 5.13
N ILE A 97 -11.23 15.13 4.84
CA ILE A 97 -11.51 14.26 3.72
C ILE A 97 -12.63 13.27 4.11
N PRO A 98 -13.75 13.23 3.37
CA PRO A 98 -14.90 12.38 3.70
C PRO A 98 -14.72 10.90 3.26
N PHE A 99 -13.49 10.45 2.99
CA PHE A 99 -13.19 9.08 2.60
C PHE A 99 -12.07 8.48 3.46
N THR A 100 -12.13 7.15 3.64
CA THR A 100 -11.16 6.40 4.43
C THR A 100 -10.00 5.94 3.55
N ILE A 101 -8.78 6.15 4.02
CA ILE A 101 -7.56 5.64 3.38
C ILE A 101 -7.06 4.46 4.21
N ASP A 102 -7.04 3.28 3.60
CA ASP A 102 -6.55 2.06 4.23
C ASP A 102 -5.04 1.94 4.05
N SER A 103 -4.31 1.62 5.13
CA SER A 103 -2.90 1.24 5.03
C SER A 103 -2.76 -0.26 4.80
N MET A 104 -2.11 -0.67 3.71
CA MET A 104 -1.81 -2.06 3.41
C MET A 104 -0.34 -2.22 3.01
N GLU A 105 0.26 -3.33 3.45
CA GLU A 105 1.60 -3.72 3.02
C GLU A 105 1.56 -4.62 1.77
N PRO A 106 2.48 -4.42 0.81
CA PRO A 106 2.57 -5.27 -0.36
C PRO A 106 3.11 -6.67 -0.02
N SER A 107 2.79 -7.65 -0.87
CA SER A 107 3.40 -8.97 -0.77
C SER A 107 4.92 -8.91 -1.03
N PRO A 108 5.76 -9.63 -0.26
CA PRO A 108 7.20 -9.67 -0.52
C PRO A 108 7.53 -10.23 -1.91
N GLU A 109 6.67 -11.09 -2.47
CA GLU A 109 6.86 -11.59 -3.85
C GLU A 109 6.68 -10.47 -4.88
N ALA A 110 5.67 -9.63 -4.70
CA ALA A 110 5.41 -8.47 -5.55
C ALA A 110 6.57 -7.47 -5.50
N LEU A 111 7.07 -7.18 -4.28
CA LEU A 111 8.25 -6.33 -4.08
C LEU A 111 9.46 -6.85 -4.86
N ASN A 112 9.78 -8.14 -4.73
CA ASN A 112 10.90 -8.74 -5.44
C ASN A 112 10.76 -8.66 -6.96
N LYS A 113 9.54 -8.82 -7.50
CA LYS A 113 9.26 -8.65 -8.93
C LYS A 113 9.51 -7.21 -9.37
N VAL A 114 8.98 -6.24 -8.64
CA VAL A 114 9.16 -4.81 -8.95
C VAL A 114 10.64 -4.42 -8.90
N ILE A 115 11.39 -4.88 -7.89
CA ILE A 115 12.84 -4.61 -7.80
C ILE A 115 13.58 -5.20 -9.01
N LYS A 116 13.28 -6.44 -9.40
CA LYS A 116 13.90 -7.07 -10.59
C LYS A 116 13.56 -6.29 -11.86
N PHE A 117 12.31 -5.85 -12.00
CA PHE A 117 11.86 -5.07 -13.15
C PHE A 117 12.56 -3.71 -13.20
N ALA A 118 12.60 -2.97 -12.09
CA ALA A 118 13.27 -1.67 -11.98
C ALA A 118 14.79 -1.78 -12.21
N ARG A 119 15.42 -2.90 -11.85
CA ARG A 119 16.83 -3.19 -12.21
C ARG A 119 17.01 -3.39 -13.70
N ALA A 120 16.08 -4.06 -14.35
CA ALA A 120 16.12 -4.32 -15.79
C ALA A 120 15.87 -3.05 -16.62
N THR A 121 15.03 -2.12 -16.13
CA THR A 121 14.81 -0.81 -16.78
C THR A 121 15.88 0.23 -16.43
N GLY A 122 16.57 0.08 -15.31
CA GLY A 122 17.55 1.04 -14.80
C GLY A 122 16.96 2.10 -13.85
N ASP A 123 15.67 2.01 -13.52
CA ASP A 123 14.97 2.95 -12.63
C ASP A 123 15.24 2.70 -11.14
N LEU A 124 15.87 1.57 -10.78
CA LEU A 124 16.08 1.25 -9.37
C LEU A 124 16.86 2.35 -8.61
N GLN A 125 17.76 3.06 -9.29
CA GLN A 125 18.56 4.13 -8.67
C GLN A 125 17.80 5.44 -8.44
N THR A 126 16.66 5.64 -9.12
CA THR A 126 15.86 6.87 -9.02
C THR A 126 14.63 6.71 -8.13
N LEU A 127 14.14 5.47 -7.98
CA LEU A 127 13.00 5.14 -7.12
C LEU A 127 13.42 4.98 -5.66
N SER A 128 12.63 5.56 -4.74
CA SER A 128 12.82 5.34 -3.31
C SER A 128 12.22 4.01 -2.83
N ASP A 129 12.57 3.58 -1.61
CA ASP A 129 11.98 2.38 -0.99
C ASP A 129 10.45 2.49 -0.86
N VAL A 130 9.94 3.70 -0.61
CA VAL A 130 8.51 3.97 -0.51
C VAL A 130 7.84 3.85 -1.88
N ASP A 131 8.47 4.37 -2.93
CA ASP A 131 7.97 4.25 -4.32
C ASP A 131 7.90 2.78 -4.75
N LEU A 132 8.94 2.00 -4.44
CA LEU A 132 8.97 0.55 -4.74
C LEU A 132 7.83 -0.19 -4.03
N LYS A 133 7.51 0.19 -2.78
CA LYS A 133 6.39 -0.40 -2.03
C LYS A 133 5.03 -0.01 -2.60
N LEU A 134 4.85 1.25 -3.03
CA LEU A 134 3.62 1.69 -3.69
C LEU A 134 3.39 0.94 -5.02
N ILE A 135 4.44 0.78 -5.83
CA ILE A 135 4.37 0.03 -7.09
C ILE A 135 4.05 -1.45 -6.80
N ALA A 136 4.70 -2.05 -5.79
CA ALA A 136 4.42 -3.44 -5.39
C ALA A 136 3.02 -3.63 -4.80
N LEU A 137 2.50 -2.63 -4.09
CA LEU A 137 1.14 -2.65 -3.58
C LEU A 137 0.14 -2.63 -4.74
N THR A 138 0.39 -1.79 -5.73
CA THR A 138 -0.40 -1.73 -6.97
C THR A 138 -0.37 -3.08 -7.69
N TYR A 139 0.81 -3.70 -7.84
CA TYR A 139 0.95 -5.03 -8.42
C TYR A 139 0.16 -6.09 -7.64
N THR A 140 0.20 -6.04 -6.30
CA THR A 140 -0.51 -7.00 -5.43
C THR A 140 -2.02 -6.90 -5.64
N LEU A 141 -2.56 -5.68 -5.65
CA LEU A 141 -3.99 -5.44 -5.87
C LEU A 141 -4.42 -5.86 -7.28
N GLU A 142 -3.62 -5.52 -8.30
CA GLU A 142 -3.94 -5.89 -9.68
C GLU A 142 -3.94 -7.41 -9.89
N ALA A 143 -2.94 -8.10 -9.33
CA ALA A 143 -2.86 -9.55 -9.35
C ALA A 143 -4.04 -10.23 -8.64
N GLN A 144 -4.58 -9.60 -7.59
CA GLN A 144 -5.76 -10.11 -6.86
C GLN A 144 -7.07 -9.88 -7.62
N ILE A 145 -7.22 -8.74 -8.29
CA ILE A 145 -8.49 -8.32 -8.92
C ILE A 145 -8.62 -8.88 -10.34
N HIS A 146 -7.58 -8.70 -11.16
CA HIS A 146 -7.59 -9.01 -12.59
C HIS A 146 -6.67 -10.18 -12.96
N GLY A 147 -5.87 -10.66 -12.01
CA GLY A 147 -4.86 -11.70 -12.23
C GLY A 147 -3.58 -11.14 -12.86
N THR A 148 -2.62 -12.01 -13.13
CA THR A 148 -1.28 -11.61 -13.64
C THR A 148 -1.12 -11.72 -15.15
N ASN A 149 -2.14 -12.15 -15.88
CA ASN A 149 -2.03 -12.51 -17.31
C ASN A 149 -1.66 -11.32 -18.22
N HIS A 150 -1.99 -10.09 -17.82
CA HIS A 150 -1.71 -8.88 -18.59
C HIS A 150 -0.46 -8.13 -18.11
N LEU A 151 0.15 -8.57 -17.01
CA LEU A 151 1.33 -7.95 -16.41
C LEU A 151 2.60 -8.49 -17.08
N LYS A 152 3.53 -7.61 -17.39
CA LYS A 152 4.82 -8.00 -17.96
C LYS A 152 5.80 -8.34 -16.84
N ASP A 153 6.41 -9.51 -16.91
CA ASP A 153 7.48 -9.88 -15.97
C ASP A 153 8.84 -9.25 -16.33
N ALA A 154 9.03 -8.82 -17.58
CA ALA A 154 10.26 -8.16 -18.03
C ALA A 154 9.96 -6.95 -18.92
N PRO A 155 10.77 -5.88 -18.86
CA PRO A 155 10.60 -4.74 -19.75
C PRO A 155 10.86 -5.14 -21.21
N PRO A 156 10.17 -4.51 -22.17
CA PRO A 156 10.46 -4.73 -23.59
C PRO A 156 11.90 -4.27 -23.91
N PRO A 157 12.55 -4.90 -24.90
CA PRO A 157 13.88 -4.49 -25.34
C PRO A 157 13.88 -3.01 -25.75
N VAL A 158 14.91 -2.28 -25.31
CA VAL A 158 15.08 -0.87 -25.69
C VAL A 158 15.37 -0.81 -27.19
N GLU A 159 14.42 -0.31 -27.98
CA GLU A 159 14.66 -0.01 -29.39
C GLU A 159 15.48 1.28 -29.50
N VAL A 160 16.77 1.12 -29.76
CA VAL A 160 17.66 2.25 -30.05
C VAL A 160 17.42 2.68 -31.50
N VAL A 161 16.50 3.62 -31.69
CA VAL A 161 16.35 4.30 -32.97
C VAL A 161 17.55 5.23 -33.16
N ASN A 162 18.53 4.77 -33.95
CA ASN A 162 19.70 5.58 -34.28
C ASN A 162 19.28 6.71 -35.22
N THR A 163 18.84 7.84 -34.66
CA THR A 163 18.56 9.04 -35.45
C THR A 163 19.88 9.56 -35.99
N LYS A 164 20.09 9.48 -37.30
CA LYS A 164 21.18 10.17 -37.99
C LYS A 164 21.00 11.66 -37.69
N LYS A 165 21.79 12.19 -36.75
CA LYS A 165 21.93 13.60 -36.37
C LYS A 165 20.75 14.45 -36.89
N LEU A 166 19.61 14.40 -36.19
CA LEU A 166 18.53 15.34 -36.45
C LEU A 166 19.10 16.70 -36.09
N LEU A 167 19.42 17.47 -37.14
CA LEU A 167 19.67 18.90 -37.09
C LEU A 167 18.67 19.49 -36.10
N GLU A 168 19.18 20.11 -35.03
CA GLU A 168 18.41 20.70 -33.93
C GLU A 168 17.14 21.34 -34.48
N LYS A 169 16.04 20.59 -34.44
CA LYS A 169 14.72 21.14 -34.67
C LYS A 169 14.28 21.57 -33.30
N ASP A 170 14.22 22.89 -33.10
CA ASP A 170 13.86 23.52 -31.84
C ASP A 170 12.75 22.72 -31.14
N PRO A 171 12.91 22.43 -29.83
CA PRO A 171 11.90 21.70 -29.10
C PRO A 171 10.59 22.49 -29.18
N LEU A 172 9.62 21.92 -29.92
CA LEU A 172 8.20 22.28 -29.93
C LEU A 172 7.92 23.77 -29.69
N GLY A 173 8.42 24.64 -30.59
CA GLY A 173 7.89 25.99 -30.78
C GLY A 173 7.81 26.89 -29.54
N TRP A 174 8.63 26.70 -28.50
CA TRP A 174 8.56 27.50 -27.27
C TRP A 174 9.27 28.87 -27.34
N GLY A 175 9.31 29.52 -28.51
CA GLY A 175 10.12 30.75 -28.62
C GLY A 175 9.91 31.60 -29.86
N SER A 176 8.79 31.46 -30.57
CA SER A 176 8.51 32.32 -31.72
C SER A 176 7.05 32.69 -31.71
N ASN A 177 6.73 33.82 -31.09
CA ASN A 177 5.70 34.80 -31.46
C ASN A 177 5.41 35.73 -30.26
N VAL A 178 6.28 36.71 -30.04
CA VAL A 178 5.88 38.01 -29.51
C VAL A 178 6.56 39.05 -30.39
N PRO A 179 5.91 39.55 -31.46
CA PRO A 179 6.33 40.81 -32.04
C PRO A 179 6.22 41.86 -30.94
N ASN A 180 7.35 42.51 -30.63
CA ASN A 180 7.37 43.68 -29.77
C ASN A 180 6.40 44.70 -30.40
N LEU A 181 5.25 44.91 -29.75
CA LEU A 181 4.34 45.98 -30.11
C LEU A 181 5.11 47.28 -29.91
N GLU A 182 5.43 47.91 -31.03
CA GLU A 182 5.90 49.29 -31.12
C GLU A 182 4.86 50.16 -30.43
N GLU A 183 5.14 50.57 -29.20
CA GLU A 183 4.42 51.64 -28.51
C GLU A 183 5.03 52.96 -29.01
N GLY A 184 4.19 53.77 -29.66
CA GLY A 184 4.54 55.04 -30.29
C GLY A 184 4.68 56.21 -29.32
#